data_AF-A0A931PAV7-F1
#
_entry.id   AF-A0A931PAV7-F1
#
_cell.length_a   1.000
_cell.length_b   1.000
_cell.length_c   1.000
_cell.angle_alpha   90.00
_cell.angle_beta   90.00
_cell.angle_gamma   90.00
#
_symmetry.space_group_name_H-M   'P 1'
#
loop_
_entity.id
_entity.type
_entity.pdbx_description
1 polymer ?
#
loop_
_entity_poly.entity_id
_entity_poly.type
_entity_poly.pdbx_seq_one_letter_code
_entity_poly.pdbx_strand_id
1 'polypeptide(L)'
;MIQKSNYLPAMSYLLITSLLPEWNYMSAPLLANTLLLLIFYFLFRMYNQQRIRGMVFNIGLALGLCSFLYAPSLIFLIWVLPGLLVMKPVKINEWLICILGLLTPYYLYAAWLLLYGGWEWGKILPSLSLNVPGLQQSFWLAGASLLLIIPFLAGGYYIQVNLRRLLIQVRKNWSLVLIYMLVSLIVPFFSGGQNFENWIVCVIPFAAFHSCAYFYPKAKAFPLLLFWLSVAFVVVYQYYGNGWII
;
A
#
# COMPACT_ATOMS: atom_id res chain seq x y z
N MET A 1 11.16 -4.82 -27.87
CA MET A 1 10.17 -5.81 -27.37
C MET A 1 9.25 -5.09 -26.39
N ILE A 2 7.97 -4.95 -26.72
CA ILE A 2 6.96 -4.40 -25.81
C ILE A 2 6.87 -5.37 -24.63
N GLN A 3 7.15 -4.90 -23.41
CA GLN A 3 7.00 -5.72 -22.21
C GLN A 3 5.53 -6.18 -22.11
N LYS A 4 5.31 -7.49 -22.24
CA LYS A 4 3.99 -8.09 -22.10
C LYS A 4 3.51 -7.88 -20.66
N SER A 5 2.23 -7.55 -20.48
CA SER A 5 1.62 -7.49 -19.15
C SER A 5 1.84 -8.81 -18.43
N ASN A 6 2.22 -8.75 -17.16
CA ASN A 6 2.51 -9.92 -16.34
C ASN A 6 1.81 -9.79 -14.98
N TYR A 7 1.34 -10.92 -14.45
CA TYR A 7 0.55 -11.00 -13.22
C TYR A 7 1.38 -11.27 -11.97
N LEU A 8 2.72 -11.24 -12.07
CA LEU A 8 3.61 -11.44 -10.92
C LEU A 8 3.34 -10.51 -9.73
N PRO A 9 3.04 -9.21 -9.90
CA PRO A 9 2.69 -8.35 -8.76
C PRO A 9 1.42 -8.81 -8.04
N ALA A 10 0.40 -9.26 -8.79
CA ALA A 10 -0.84 -9.77 -8.21
C ALA A 10 -0.62 -11.10 -7.48
N MET A 11 0.18 -12.01 -8.07
CA MET A 11 0.60 -13.24 -7.43
C MET A 11 1.35 -12.96 -6.13
N SER A 12 2.33 -12.04 -6.14
CA SER A 12 3.07 -11.66 -4.95
C SER A 12 2.17 -11.04 -3.88
N TYR A 13 1.19 -10.22 -4.26
CA TYR A 13 0.21 -9.65 -3.33
C TYR A 13 -0.60 -10.74 -2.61
N LEU A 14 -1.11 -11.71 -3.36
CA LEU A 14 -1.86 -12.84 -2.79
C LEU A 14 -0.99 -13.74 -1.91
N LEU A 15 0.25 -14.02 -2.32
CA LEU A 15 1.19 -14.80 -1.50
C LEU A 15 1.50 -14.08 -0.18
N ILE A 16 1.80 -12.77 -0.23
CA ILE A 16 2.17 -12.01 0.97
C ILE A 16 0.98 -11.92 1.93
N THR A 17 -0.23 -11.61 1.44
CA THR A 17 -1.44 -11.59 2.29
C THR A 17 -1.75 -12.94 2.92
N SER A 18 -1.33 -14.04 2.29
CA SER A 18 -1.49 -15.40 2.83
C SER A 18 -0.42 -15.80 3.86
N LEU A 19 0.68 -15.05 4.00
CA LEU A 19 1.76 -15.39 4.94
C LEU A 19 1.36 -15.22 6.42
N LEU A 20 0.41 -14.31 6.69
CA LEU A 20 -0.08 -14.02 8.03
C LEU A 20 -1.61 -14.15 8.06
N PRO A 21 -2.19 -14.88 9.04
CA PRO A 21 -3.63 -15.02 9.19
C PRO A 21 -4.33 -13.66 9.26
N GLU A 22 -3.69 -12.70 9.93
CA GLU A 22 -4.25 -11.37 10.14
C GLU A 22 -4.39 -10.53 8.87
N TRP A 23 -3.75 -10.95 7.78
CA TRP A 23 -3.85 -10.30 6.48
C TRP A 23 -4.83 -11.00 5.54
N ASN A 24 -5.43 -12.12 5.97
CA ASN A 24 -6.32 -12.96 5.18
C ASN A 24 -7.79 -12.92 5.64
N TYR A 25 -8.20 -11.85 6.32
CA TYR A 25 -9.61 -11.56 6.58
C TYR A 25 -10.00 -10.19 6.03
N MET A 26 -11.31 -9.99 5.85
CA MET A 26 -11.84 -8.74 5.32
C MET A 26 -11.75 -7.64 6.39
N SER A 27 -10.67 -6.85 6.31
CA SER A 27 -10.35 -5.81 7.28
C SER A 27 -10.48 -4.40 6.70
N ALA A 28 -10.66 -3.40 7.57
CA ALA A 28 -10.68 -2.00 7.15
C ALA A 28 -9.37 -1.57 6.46
N PRO A 29 -8.17 -1.94 6.97
CA PRO A 29 -6.90 -1.70 6.27
C PRO A 29 -6.78 -2.42 4.92
N LEU A 30 -7.35 -3.62 4.76
CA LEU A 30 -7.37 -4.34 3.49
C LEU A 30 -8.24 -3.62 2.44
N LEU A 31 -9.42 -3.12 2.84
CA LEU A 31 -10.25 -2.29 1.96
C LEU A 31 -9.55 -0.98 1.59
N ALA A 32 -8.87 -0.34 2.54
CA ALA A 32 -8.06 0.85 2.30
C ALA A 32 -6.97 0.61 1.23
N ASN A 33 -6.34 -0.56 1.22
CA ASN A 33 -5.36 -0.93 0.18
C ASN A 33 -5.93 -0.88 -1.24
N THR A 34 -7.19 -1.24 -1.44
CA THR A 34 -7.81 -1.17 -2.77
C THR A 34 -7.92 0.28 -3.27
N LEU A 35 -8.24 1.21 -2.38
CA LEU A 35 -8.26 2.65 -2.68
C LEU A 35 -6.85 3.22 -2.86
N LEU A 36 -5.87 2.76 -2.08
CA LEU A 36 -4.47 3.16 -2.24
C LEU A 36 -3.90 2.68 -3.60
N LEU A 37 -4.26 1.48 -4.06
CA LEU A 37 -3.95 1.00 -5.41
C LEU A 37 -4.61 1.86 -6.49
N LEU A 38 -5.84 2.31 -6.27
CA LEU A 38 -6.52 3.26 -7.17
C LEU A 38 -5.76 4.61 -7.24
N ILE A 39 -5.26 5.11 -6.12
CA ILE A 39 -4.43 6.32 -6.08
C ILE A 39 -3.12 6.11 -6.86
N PHE A 40 -2.44 4.97 -6.69
CA PHE A 40 -1.28 4.60 -7.49
C PHE A 40 -1.58 4.64 -9.00
N TYR A 41 -2.70 4.06 -9.41
CA TYR A 41 -3.15 4.07 -10.80
C TYR A 41 -3.29 5.50 -11.35
N PHE A 42 -3.93 6.40 -10.61
CA PHE A 42 -4.06 7.80 -11.03
C PHE A 42 -2.70 8.53 -11.09
N LEU A 43 -1.84 8.33 -10.09
CA LEU A 43 -0.50 8.92 -10.06
C LEU A 43 0.35 8.47 -11.26
N PHE A 44 0.35 7.19 -11.60
CA PHE A 44 1.11 6.65 -12.74
C PHE A 44 0.57 7.16 -14.08
N ARG A 45 -0.75 7.33 -14.21
CA ARG A 45 -1.39 7.83 -15.44
C ARG A 45 -1.14 9.33 -15.65
N MET A 46 -0.95 10.09 -14.57
CA MET A 46 -0.72 11.53 -14.62
C MET A 46 0.50 11.93 -15.46
N TYR A 47 1.54 11.07 -15.51
CA TYR A 47 2.77 11.35 -16.27
C TYR A 47 2.51 11.62 -17.77
N ASN A 48 1.56 10.92 -18.39
CA ASN A 48 1.29 11.04 -19.83
C ASN A 48 0.14 11.99 -20.17
N GLN A 49 -0.53 12.60 -19.19
CA GLN A 49 -1.69 13.45 -19.43
C GLN A 49 -1.36 14.95 -19.41
N GLN A 50 -1.97 15.71 -20.32
CA GLN A 50 -1.85 17.17 -20.35
C GLN A 50 -2.78 17.85 -19.34
N ARG A 51 -4.01 17.33 -19.16
CA ARG A 51 -5.00 17.87 -18.22
C ARG A 51 -5.06 16.99 -16.97
N ILE A 52 -4.46 17.45 -15.88
CA ILE A 52 -4.29 16.65 -14.65
C ILE A 52 -5.23 17.05 -13.51
N ARG A 53 -5.90 18.21 -13.58
CA ARG A 53 -6.73 18.74 -12.47
C ARG A 53 -7.77 17.76 -11.95
N GLY A 54 -8.52 17.11 -12.84
CA GLY A 54 -9.53 16.10 -12.45
C GLY A 54 -8.91 14.85 -11.83
N MET A 55 -7.73 14.41 -12.30
CA MET A 55 -7.02 13.28 -11.70
C MET A 55 -6.51 13.64 -10.30
N VAL A 56 -5.98 14.84 -10.12
CA VAL A 56 -5.48 15.32 -8.83
C VAL A 56 -6.62 15.43 -7.82
N PHE A 57 -7.79 15.91 -8.24
CA PHE A 57 -9.00 15.89 -7.40
C PHE A 57 -9.39 14.45 -7.02
N ASN A 58 -9.43 13.53 -7.98
CA ASN A 58 -9.79 12.13 -7.73
C ASN A 58 -8.79 11.42 -6.80
N ILE A 59 -7.50 11.75 -6.88
CA ILE A 59 -6.49 11.27 -5.95
C ILE A 59 -6.81 11.73 -4.52
N GLY A 60 -7.09 13.03 -4.36
CA GLY A 60 -7.51 13.59 -3.08
C GLY A 60 -8.77 12.93 -2.54
N LEU A 61 -9.81 12.81 -3.37
CA LEU A 61 -11.09 12.19 -3.03
C LEU A 61 -10.91 10.74 -2.60
N ALA A 62 -10.14 9.95 -3.35
CA ALA A 62 -9.86 8.56 -3.01
C ALA A 62 -9.11 8.45 -1.67
N LEU A 63 -8.18 9.37 -1.38
CA LEU A 63 -7.49 9.43 -0.09
C LEU A 63 -8.44 9.82 1.05
N GLY A 64 -9.35 10.77 0.82
CA GLY A 64 -10.40 11.15 1.77
C GLY A 64 -11.31 9.96 2.09
N LEU A 65 -11.82 9.26 1.07
CA LEU A 65 -12.62 8.04 1.28
C LEU A 65 -11.83 6.95 2.02
N CYS A 66 -10.55 6.79 1.69
CA CYS A 66 -9.65 5.85 2.38
C CYS A 66 -9.58 6.16 3.88
N SER A 67 -9.53 7.45 4.25
CA SER A 67 -9.45 7.85 5.66
C SER A 67 -10.73 7.63 6.46
N PHE A 68 -11.89 7.55 5.81
CA PHE A 68 -13.13 7.13 6.46
C PHE A 68 -13.15 5.64 6.77
N LEU A 69 -12.55 4.81 5.90
CA LEU A 69 -12.43 3.37 6.14
C LEU A 69 -11.34 3.07 7.18
N TYR A 70 -10.19 3.73 7.05
CA TYR A 70 -9.02 3.51 7.88
C TYR A 70 -8.35 4.85 8.22
N ALA A 71 -8.67 5.38 9.39
CA ALA A 71 -8.20 6.67 9.89
C ALA A 71 -6.70 6.98 9.66
N PRO A 72 -5.76 6.05 9.94
CA PRO A 72 -4.33 6.28 9.72
C PRO A 72 -3.94 6.49 8.25
N SER A 73 -4.82 6.21 7.28
CA SER A 73 -4.53 6.45 5.88
C SER A 73 -4.33 7.94 5.57
N LEU A 74 -4.77 8.88 6.42
CA LEU A 74 -4.48 10.31 6.25
C LEU A 74 -2.99 10.61 6.17
N ILE A 75 -2.14 9.77 6.78
CA ILE A 75 -0.68 9.89 6.75
C ILE A 75 -0.15 9.77 5.30
N PHE A 76 -0.87 9.05 4.42
CA PHE A 76 -0.53 8.99 2.99
C PHE A 76 -0.66 10.33 2.26
N LEU A 77 -1.19 11.38 2.89
CA LEU A 77 -1.07 12.73 2.35
C LEU A 77 0.41 13.14 2.18
N ILE A 78 1.28 12.70 3.10
CA ILE A 78 2.74 12.88 3.05
C ILE A 78 3.35 12.13 1.85
N TRP A 79 2.70 11.07 1.36
CA TRP A 79 3.12 10.37 0.16
C TRP A 79 2.54 11.00 -1.12
N VAL A 80 1.24 11.32 -1.12
CA VAL A 80 0.51 11.84 -2.28
C VAL A 80 1.10 13.18 -2.72
N LEU A 81 1.31 14.12 -1.80
CA LEU A 81 1.74 15.48 -2.15
C LEU A 81 3.13 15.53 -2.81
N PRO A 82 4.20 14.94 -2.24
CA PRO A 82 5.46 14.77 -2.96
C PRO A 82 5.33 13.89 -4.20
N GLY A 83 4.42 12.91 -4.17
CA GLY A 83 4.20 12.02 -5.31
C GLY A 83 3.71 12.76 -6.55
N LEU A 84 2.91 13.81 -6.37
CA LEU A 84 2.51 14.71 -7.46
C LEU A 84 3.73 15.39 -8.08
N LEU A 85 4.64 15.94 -7.27
CA LEU A 85 5.88 16.60 -7.72
C LEU A 85 6.81 15.67 -8.49
N VAL A 86 6.96 14.42 -8.03
CA VAL A 86 7.81 13.42 -8.69
C VAL A 86 7.33 13.18 -10.11
N MET A 87 6.01 13.11 -10.31
CA MET A 87 5.42 12.88 -11.62
C MET A 87 5.57 14.08 -12.54
N LYS A 88 5.09 15.25 -12.10
CA LYS A 88 5.16 16.50 -12.84
C LYS A 88 5.30 17.68 -11.88
N PRO A 89 5.96 18.77 -12.30
CA PRO A 89 5.94 20.01 -11.53
C PRO A 89 4.50 20.54 -11.47
N VAL A 90 3.88 20.38 -10.30
CA VAL A 90 2.49 20.78 -10.06
C VAL A 90 2.43 22.21 -9.54
N LYS A 91 1.43 22.97 -10.01
CA LYS A 91 1.18 24.36 -9.55
C LYS A 91 0.48 24.36 -8.20
N ILE A 92 0.60 25.43 -7.42
CA ILE A 92 -0.08 25.53 -6.11
C ILE A 92 -1.59 25.27 -6.20
N ASN A 93 -2.23 25.68 -7.30
CA ASN A 93 -3.65 25.41 -7.54
C ASN A 93 -3.98 23.91 -7.56
N GLU A 94 -3.07 23.06 -8.05
CA GLU A 94 -3.28 21.61 -8.10
C GLU A 94 -3.13 20.97 -6.73
N TRP A 95 -2.25 21.50 -5.87
CA TRP A 95 -2.19 21.10 -4.46
C TRP A 95 -3.50 21.40 -3.75
N LEU A 96 -4.05 22.60 -3.95
CA LEU A 96 -5.34 22.99 -3.40
C LEU A 96 -6.46 22.08 -3.90
N ILE A 97 -6.47 21.73 -5.20
CA ILE A 97 -7.46 20.78 -5.75
C ILE A 97 -7.34 19.39 -5.09
N CYS A 98 -6.13 18.91 -4.82
CA CYS A 98 -5.92 17.65 -4.11
C CYS A 98 -6.48 17.70 -2.68
N ILE A 99 -6.22 18.79 -1.96
CA ILE A 99 -6.72 19.00 -0.59
C ILE A 99 -8.24 19.12 -0.60
N LEU A 100 -8.82 19.86 -1.56
CA LEU A 100 -10.28 19.94 -1.73
C LEU A 100 -10.90 18.58 -2.00
N GLY A 101 -10.25 17.74 -2.83
CA GLY A 101 -10.64 16.35 -3.03
C GLY A 101 -10.68 15.57 -1.72
N LEU A 102 -9.61 15.66 -0.92
CA LEU A 102 -9.53 14.98 0.38
C LEU A 102 -10.63 15.45 1.34
N LEU A 103 -10.92 16.75 1.38
CA LEU A 103 -11.93 17.33 2.24
C LEU A 103 -13.36 17.05 1.75
N THR A 104 -13.56 16.61 0.51
CA THR A 104 -14.90 16.42 -0.06
C THR A 104 -15.73 15.38 0.72
N PRO A 105 -15.22 14.17 1.04
CA PRO A 105 -15.96 13.23 1.89
C PRO A 105 -16.29 13.78 3.28
N TYR A 106 -15.37 14.52 3.90
CA TYR A 106 -15.59 15.16 5.21
C TYR A 106 -16.67 16.24 5.15
N TYR A 107 -16.66 17.05 4.09
CA TYR A 107 -17.66 18.08 3.86
C TYR A 107 -19.06 17.47 3.69
N LEU A 108 -19.19 16.41 2.88
CA LEU A 108 -20.46 15.71 2.69
C LEU A 108 -20.98 15.08 3.98
N TYR A 109 -20.09 14.50 4.78
CA TYR A 109 -20.44 13.93 6.08
C TYR A 109 -20.87 15.01 7.08
N ALA A 110 -20.16 16.15 7.13
CA ALA A 110 -20.54 17.28 7.98
C ALA A 110 -21.90 17.88 7.56
N ALA A 111 -22.15 18.02 6.25
CA ALA A 111 -23.43 18.48 5.73
C ALA A 111 -24.57 17.52 6.12
N TRP A 112 -24.34 16.21 6.05
CA TRP A 112 -25.28 15.21 6.53
C TRP A 112 -25.59 15.39 8.02
N LEU A 113 -24.55 15.46 8.88
CA LEU A 113 -24.74 15.67 10.32
C LEU A 113 -25.51 16.96 10.66
N LEU A 114 -25.29 18.03 9.88
CA LEU A 114 -25.98 19.29 10.04
C LEU A 114 -27.48 19.17 9.74
N LEU A 115 -27.87 18.44 8.70
CA LEU A 115 -29.27 18.24 8.31
C LEU A 115 -30.06 17.38 9.29
N TYR A 116 -29.39 16.41 9.94
CA TYR A 116 -30.03 15.46 10.86
C TYR A 116 -29.83 15.80 12.36
N GLY A 117 -29.30 16.98 12.68
CA GLY A 117 -29.22 17.49 14.05
C GLY A 117 -28.15 16.85 14.94
N GLY A 118 -27.13 16.20 14.36
CA GLY A 118 -26.07 15.47 15.07
C GLY A 118 -24.70 16.15 15.07
N TRP A 119 -24.65 17.49 15.01
CA TRP A 119 -23.40 18.23 14.84
C TRP A 119 -22.47 18.12 16.07
N GLU A 120 -21.39 17.35 15.93
CA GLU A 120 -20.31 17.29 16.90
C GLU A 120 -18.95 17.35 16.19
N TRP A 121 -18.14 18.34 16.54
CA TRP A 121 -16.79 18.54 15.97
C TRP A 121 -15.88 17.32 16.15
N GLY A 122 -16.06 16.57 17.24
CA GLY A 122 -15.27 15.36 17.53
C GLY A 122 -15.59 14.15 16.65
N LYS A 123 -16.75 14.13 15.97
CA LYS A 123 -17.17 13.03 15.09
C LYS A 123 -16.67 13.18 13.65
N ILE A 124 -16.21 14.37 13.27
CA ILE A 124 -15.85 14.71 11.89
C ILE A 124 -14.41 14.28 11.57
N LEU A 125 -13.49 14.42 12.53
CA LEU A 125 -12.08 14.08 12.34
C LEU A 125 -11.76 12.73 12.95
N PRO A 126 -11.10 11.82 12.22
CA PRO A 126 -10.64 10.56 12.78
C PRO A 126 -9.61 10.83 13.88
N SER A 127 -9.74 10.15 15.01
CA SER A 127 -8.74 10.19 16.08
C SER A 127 -7.53 9.34 15.69
N LEU A 128 -6.35 9.96 15.69
CA LEU A 128 -5.07 9.27 15.54
C LEU A 128 -4.49 9.05 16.93
N SER A 129 -4.28 7.79 17.31
CA SER A 129 -3.69 7.44 18.59
C SER A 129 -2.36 6.73 18.37
N LEU A 130 -1.31 7.28 18.97
CA LEU A 130 0.02 6.68 18.90
C LEU A 130 0.08 5.49 19.85
N ASN A 131 0.32 4.31 19.29
CA ASN A 131 0.45 3.08 20.06
C ASN A 131 1.61 2.26 19.51
N VAL A 132 2.36 1.65 20.43
CA VAL A 132 3.40 0.70 20.05
C VAL A 132 2.75 -0.68 19.97
N PRO A 133 2.70 -1.33 18.80
CA PRO A 133 2.10 -2.66 18.69
C PRO A 133 2.91 -3.66 19.52
N GLY A 134 2.19 -4.47 20.32
CA GLY A 134 2.79 -5.53 21.13
C GLY A 134 3.21 -6.69 20.24
N LEU A 135 4.49 -7.05 20.25
CA LEU A 135 5.02 -8.15 19.43
C LEU A 135 4.89 -9.47 20.19
N GLN A 136 3.93 -10.32 19.82
CA GLN A 136 3.95 -11.73 20.23
C GLN A 136 4.91 -12.50 19.31
N GLN A 137 6.06 -12.88 19.85
CA GLN A 137 7.07 -13.61 19.10
C GLN A 137 6.64 -15.08 18.93
N SER A 138 6.57 -15.52 17.68
CA SER A 138 6.23 -16.90 17.32
C SER A 138 7.18 -17.39 16.24
N PHE A 139 7.48 -18.69 16.25
CA PHE A 139 8.27 -19.33 15.19
C PHE A 139 7.65 -19.11 13.80
N TRP A 140 6.32 -19.11 13.71
CA TRP A 140 5.59 -18.84 12.48
C TRP A 140 5.78 -17.40 11.99
N LEU A 141 5.78 -16.43 12.91
CA LEU A 141 6.04 -15.02 12.56
C LEU A 141 7.48 -14.84 12.02
N ALA A 142 8.45 -15.54 12.61
CA ALA A 142 9.83 -15.55 12.12
C ALA A 142 9.93 -16.15 10.70
N GLY A 143 9.26 -17.28 10.44
CA GLY A 143 9.19 -17.87 9.10
C GLY A 143 8.53 -16.96 8.07
N ALA A 144 7.38 -16.38 8.40
CA ALA A 144 6.64 -15.45 7.54
C ALA A 144 7.45 -14.19 7.22
N SER A 145 8.09 -13.59 8.23
CA SER A 145 8.95 -12.41 8.04
C SER A 145 10.17 -12.70 7.16
N LEU A 146 10.82 -13.86 7.33
CA LEU A 146 11.93 -14.29 6.47
C LEU A 146 11.48 -14.43 5.02
N LEU A 147 10.33 -15.09 4.80
CA LEU A 147 9.71 -15.26 3.48
C LEU A 147 9.20 -13.96 2.86
N LEU A 148 8.99 -12.92 3.66
CA LEU A 148 8.65 -11.59 3.20
C LEU A 148 9.91 -10.78 2.85
N ILE A 149 10.96 -10.86 3.66
CA ILE A 149 12.19 -10.05 3.54
C ILE A 149 13.12 -10.57 2.44
N ILE A 150 13.38 -11.88 2.34
CA ILE A 150 14.32 -12.42 1.34
C ILE A 150 13.92 -12.02 -0.09
N PRO A 151 12.67 -12.22 -0.53
CA PRO A 151 12.28 -11.87 -1.88
C PRO A 151 12.21 -10.35 -2.08
N PHE A 152 11.88 -9.59 -1.03
CA PHE A 152 11.92 -8.13 -1.07
C PHE A 152 13.34 -7.61 -1.34
N LEU A 153 14.34 -8.11 -0.60
CA LEU A 153 15.74 -7.72 -0.79
C LEU A 153 16.28 -8.14 -2.16
N ALA A 154 15.97 -9.37 -2.60
CA ALA A 154 16.34 -9.85 -3.93
C ALA A 154 15.71 -8.99 -5.04
N GLY A 155 14.42 -8.68 -4.91
CA GLY A 155 13.70 -7.79 -5.81
C GLY A 155 14.31 -6.39 -5.86
N GLY A 156 14.60 -5.82 -4.69
CA GLY A 156 15.27 -4.52 -4.53
C GLY A 156 16.63 -4.49 -5.24
N TYR A 157 17.45 -5.52 -5.07
CA TYR A 157 18.73 -5.66 -5.78
C TYR A 157 18.55 -5.64 -7.30
N TYR A 158 17.63 -6.45 -7.84
CA TYR A 158 17.42 -6.51 -9.29
C TYR A 158 16.90 -5.19 -9.87
N ILE A 159 16.01 -4.51 -9.15
CA ILE A 159 15.55 -3.18 -9.54
C ILE A 159 16.73 -2.23 -9.58
N GLN A 160 17.54 -2.15 -8.52
CA GLN A 160 18.70 -1.25 -8.47
C GLN A 160 19.66 -1.43 -9.64
N VAL A 161 19.99 -2.68 -9.99
CA VAL A 161 20.87 -2.99 -11.14
C VAL A 161 20.26 -2.52 -12.46
N ASN A 162 18.95 -2.66 -12.61
CA ASN A 162 18.26 -2.37 -13.87
C ASN A 162 17.69 -0.95 -13.96
N LEU A 163 17.62 -0.19 -12.85
CA LEU A 163 16.98 1.13 -12.75
C LEU A 163 17.48 2.09 -13.82
N ARG A 164 18.79 2.13 -14.07
CA ARG A 164 19.40 3.07 -15.05
C ARG A 164 18.97 2.79 -16.49
N ARG A 165 18.55 1.57 -16.80
CA ARG A 165 18.12 1.14 -18.14
C ARG A 165 16.62 1.37 -18.38
N LEU A 166 15.86 1.72 -17.34
CA LEU A 166 14.42 1.95 -17.44
C LEU A 166 14.10 3.35 -17.98
N LEU A 167 12.94 3.47 -18.63
CA LEU A 167 12.40 4.76 -19.06
C LEU A 167 12.22 5.72 -17.88
N ILE A 168 12.31 7.03 -18.14
CA ILE A 168 12.16 8.08 -17.11
C ILE A 168 10.85 7.92 -16.34
N GLN A 169 9.74 7.64 -17.04
CA GLN A 169 8.44 7.37 -16.42
C GLN A 169 8.53 6.23 -15.39
N VAL A 170 9.12 5.10 -15.78
CA VAL A 170 9.20 3.91 -14.93
C VAL A 170 10.10 4.17 -13.71
N ARG A 171 11.19 4.92 -13.88
CA ARG A 171 12.06 5.33 -12.75
C ARG A 171 11.30 6.18 -11.74
N LYS A 172 10.51 7.15 -12.20
CA LYS A 172 9.65 7.98 -11.33
C LYS A 172 8.59 7.13 -10.61
N ASN A 173 7.99 6.15 -11.28
CA ASN A 173 7.05 5.22 -10.65
C ASN A 173 7.72 4.45 -9.51
N TRP A 174 8.95 3.94 -9.71
CA TRP A 174 9.71 3.28 -8.64
C TRP A 174 10.03 4.22 -7.48
N SER A 175 10.36 5.48 -7.75
CA SER A 175 10.51 6.49 -6.69
C SER A 175 9.23 6.67 -5.88
N LEU A 176 8.04 6.66 -6.51
CA LEU A 176 6.77 6.71 -5.78
C LEU A 176 6.52 5.49 -4.92
N VAL A 177 6.83 4.29 -5.42
CA VAL A 177 6.69 3.05 -4.66
C VAL A 177 7.61 3.06 -3.43
N LEU A 178 8.83 3.58 -3.56
CA LEU A 178 9.76 3.74 -2.44
C LEU A 178 9.25 4.74 -1.39
N ILE A 179 8.77 5.92 -1.81
CA ILE A 179 8.22 6.90 -0.86
C ILE A 179 6.97 6.33 -0.17
N TYR A 180 6.11 5.62 -0.91
CA TYR A 180 4.96 4.94 -0.33
C TYR A 180 5.39 3.94 0.75
N MET A 181 6.43 3.13 0.47
CA MET A 181 6.96 2.15 1.42
C MET A 181 7.42 2.80 2.72
N LEU A 182 8.16 3.93 2.62
CA LEU A 182 8.62 4.65 3.82
C LEU A 182 7.44 5.16 4.65
N VAL A 183 6.41 5.71 4.00
CA VAL A 183 5.21 6.18 4.68
C VAL A 183 4.40 5.02 5.27
N SER A 184 4.24 3.91 4.53
CA SER A 184 3.46 2.76 4.99
C SER A 184 4.05 2.08 6.22
N LEU A 185 5.37 2.15 6.43
CA LEU A 185 6.01 1.64 7.65
C LEU A 185 5.68 2.49 8.89
N ILE A 186 5.33 3.76 8.71
CA ILE A 186 4.98 4.67 9.81
C ILE A 186 3.51 4.51 10.22
N VAL A 187 2.65 4.13 9.28
CA VAL A 187 1.19 4.06 9.46
C VAL A 187 0.74 3.16 10.64
N PRO A 188 1.28 1.94 10.85
CA PRO A 188 0.84 1.05 11.93
C PRO A 188 1.04 1.62 13.35
N PHE A 189 1.90 2.63 13.53
CA PHE A 189 2.11 3.27 14.82
C PHE A 189 0.97 4.21 15.23
N PHE A 190 0.09 4.58 14.30
CA PHE A 190 -1.04 5.50 14.52
C PHE A 190 -2.39 4.79 14.63
N SER A 191 -2.40 3.48 14.42
CA SER A 191 -3.54 2.60 14.65
C SER A 191 -3.40 1.97 16.04
N GLY A 192 -4.28 2.28 16.98
CA GLY A 192 -4.23 1.78 18.35
C GLY A 192 -4.46 0.27 18.56
N GLY A 193 -4.22 -0.55 17.55
CA GLY A 193 -4.35 -2.00 17.61
C GLY A 193 -3.03 -2.67 18.00
N GLN A 194 -3.13 -3.75 18.79
CA GLN A 194 -1.98 -4.60 19.15
C GLN A 194 -1.63 -5.63 18.07
N ASN A 195 -2.41 -5.70 16.98
CA ASN A 195 -2.33 -6.72 15.94
C ASN A 195 -1.56 -6.21 14.70
N PHE A 196 -0.99 -7.15 13.92
CA PHE A 196 -0.33 -6.92 12.64
C PHE A 196 -1.28 -6.54 11.49
N GLU A 197 -2.60 -6.57 11.70
CA GLU A 197 -3.62 -6.15 10.72
C GLU A 197 -3.27 -4.83 10.01
N ASN A 198 -2.85 -3.82 10.77
CA ASN A 198 -2.53 -2.48 10.25
C ASN A 198 -1.29 -2.44 9.35
N TRP A 199 -0.42 -3.45 9.45
CA TRP A 199 0.77 -3.59 8.61
C TRP A 199 0.44 -4.03 7.19
N ILE A 200 -0.79 -4.49 6.93
CA ILE A 200 -1.21 -4.92 5.59
C ILE A 200 -1.05 -3.81 4.55
N VAL A 201 -1.03 -2.55 4.97
CA VAL A 201 -0.81 -1.42 4.06
C VAL A 201 0.59 -1.45 3.41
N CYS A 202 1.56 -2.08 4.06
CA CYS A 202 2.88 -2.32 3.46
C CYS A 202 2.84 -3.36 2.33
N VAL A 203 1.81 -4.18 2.20
CA VAL A 203 1.80 -5.29 1.23
C VAL A 203 1.93 -4.79 -0.21
N ILE A 204 1.41 -3.60 -0.54
CA ILE A 204 1.47 -3.04 -1.90
C ILE A 204 2.92 -2.87 -2.41
N PRO A 205 3.81 -2.10 -1.75
CA PRO A 205 5.19 -1.95 -2.19
C PRO A 205 5.95 -3.28 -2.06
N PHE A 206 5.72 -4.06 -1.01
CA PHE A 206 6.36 -5.37 -0.86
C PHE A 206 6.03 -6.29 -2.03
N ALA A 207 4.78 -6.34 -2.49
CA ALA A 207 4.37 -7.11 -3.66
C ALA A 207 5.05 -6.62 -4.94
N ALA A 208 5.20 -5.30 -5.13
CA ALA A 208 5.91 -4.74 -6.28
C ALA A 208 7.38 -5.19 -6.31
N PHE A 209 8.10 -5.10 -5.20
CA PHE A 209 9.50 -5.55 -5.10
C PHE A 209 9.61 -7.07 -5.23
N HIS A 210 8.77 -7.83 -4.53
CA HIS A 210 8.72 -9.29 -4.57
C HIS A 210 8.49 -9.80 -6.01
N SER A 211 7.61 -9.15 -6.79
CA SER A 211 7.38 -9.51 -8.19
C SER A 211 8.66 -9.45 -9.05
N CYS A 212 9.58 -8.54 -8.73
CA CYS A 212 10.85 -8.40 -9.43
C CYS A 212 11.83 -9.53 -9.11
N ALA A 213 11.75 -10.11 -7.91
CA ALA A 213 12.51 -11.31 -7.56
C ALA A 213 12.09 -12.54 -8.38
N TYR A 214 10.84 -12.60 -8.85
CA TYR A 214 10.40 -13.65 -9.76
C TYR A 214 10.71 -13.34 -11.23
N PHE A 215 10.74 -12.06 -11.61
CA PHE A 215 10.84 -11.65 -13.01
C PHE A 215 12.27 -11.64 -13.57
N TYR A 216 13.23 -11.11 -12.80
CA TYR A 216 14.58 -10.82 -13.31
C TYR A 216 15.59 -11.99 -13.33
N PRO A 217 15.53 -12.99 -12.42
CA PRO A 217 16.49 -14.10 -12.46
C PRO A 217 16.46 -14.89 -13.77
N LYS A 218 17.63 -15.16 -14.34
CA LYS A 218 17.76 -16.04 -15.52
C LYS A 218 17.59 -17.52 -15.15
N ALA A 219 18.07 -17.90 -13.96
CA ALA A 219 17.93 -19.25 -13.44
C ALA A 219 16.52 -19.45 -12.87
N LYS A 220 15.73 -20.31 -13.53
CA LYS A 220 14.34 -20.59 -13.12
C LYS A 220 14.21 -21.27 -11.76
N ALA A 221 15.28 -21.90 -11.26
CA ALA A 221 15.28 -22.59 -9.98
C ALA A 221 14.98 -21.65 -8.81
N PHE A 222 15.58 -20.45 -8.79
CA PHE A 222 15.41 -19.52 -7.66
C PHE A 222 13.96 -19.02 -7.49
N PRO A 223 13.30 -18.45 -8.52
CA PRO A 223 11.88 -18.08 -8.45
C PRO A 223 10.96 -19.24 -8.07
N LEU A 224 11.24 -20.44 -8.62
CA LEU A 224 10.39 -21.61 -8.44
C LEU A 224 10.48 -22.16 -7.01
N LEU A 225 11.70 -22.26 -6.47
CA LEU A 225 11.92 -22.66 -5.07
C LEU A 225 11.28 -21.66 -4.11
N LEU A 226 11.47 -20.36 -4.35
CA LEU A 226 10.91 -19.31 -3.50
C LEU A 226 9.38 -19.37 -3.48
N PHE A 227 8.75 -19.53 -4.65
CA PHE A 227 7.29 -19.69 -4.77
C PHE A 227 6.81 -20.91 -3.98
N TRP A 228 7.32 -22.11 -4.29
CA TRP A 228 6.84 -23.34 -3.66
C TRP A 228 7.16 -23.41 -2.17
N LEU A 229 8.27 -22.82 -1.71
CA LEU A 229 8.59 -22.71 -0.30
C LEU A 229 7.56 -21.80 0.40
N SER A 230 7.21 -20.66 -0.18
CA SER A 230 6.17 -19.79 0.38
C SER A 230 4.80 -20.48 0.45
N VAL A 231 4.41 -21.21 -0.60
CA VAL A 231 3.15 -21.98 -0.63
C VAL A 231 3.17 -23.10 0.41
N ALA A 232 4.25 -23.89 0.48
CA ALA A 232 4.39 -24.95 1.46
C ALA A 232 4.32 -24.42 2.89
N PHE A 233 4.99 -23.29 3.16
CA PHE A 233 4.94 -22.63 4.45
C PHE A 233 3.52 -22.19 4.82
N VAL A 234 2.78 -21.56 3.90
CA VAL A 234 1.39 -21.14 4.14
C VAL A 234 0.49 -22.34 4.45
N VAL A 235 0.57 -23.41 3.66
CA VAL A 235 -0.24 -24.62 3.88
C VAL A 235 0.09 -25.24 5.24
N VAL A 236 1.37 -25.41 5.57
CA VAL A 236 1.79 -25.96 6.86
C VAL A 236 1.35 -25.07 8.02
N TYR A 237 1.46 -23.75 7.87
CA TYR A 237 1.02 -22.80 8.89
C TYR A 237 -0.50 -22.84 9.10
N GLN A 238 -1.28 -23.04 8.03
CA GLN A 238 -2.73 -23.16 8.12
C GLN A 238 -3.19 -24.42 8.87
N TYR A 239 -2.51 -25.55 8.67
CA TYR A 239 -2.88 -26.83 9.32
C TYR A 239 -2.32 -27.00 10.74
N TYR A 240 -1.11 -26.50 11.01
CA TYR A 240 -0.39 -26.73 12.27
C TYR A 240 -0.21 -25.47 13.13
N GLY A 241 -0.50 -24.29 12.60
CA GLY A 241 -0.38 -23.03 13.32
C GLY A 241 -1.65 -22.67 14.07
N ASN A 242 -1.49 -22.41 15.38
CA ASN A 242 -2.58 -21.90 16.23
C ASN A 242 -3.13 -20.52 15.79
N GLY A 243 -2.49 -19.83 14.84
CA GLY A 243 -2.87 -18.48 14.39
C GLY A 243 -4.04 -18.42 13.40
N TRP A 244 -4.45 -19.54 12.81
CA TRP A 244 -5.55 -19.60 11.83
C TRP A 244 -6.89 -20.07 12.41
N ILE A 245 -6.91 -20.46 13.68
CA ILE A 245 -8.13 -20.84 14.39
C ILE A 245 -8.69 -19.55 15.01
N ILE A 246 -9.71 -18.98 14.35
CA ILE A 246 -10.46 -17.80 14.82
C ILE A 246 -11.40 -18.22 15.96
#